data_AF-A0A965EPH8-F1
#
_entry.id   AF-A0A965EPH8-F1
#
_cell.length_a   1.000
_cell.length_b   1.000
_cell.length_c   1.000
_cell.angle_alpha   90.00
_cell.angle_beta   90.00
_cell.angle_gamma   90.00
#
_symmetry.space_group_name_H-M   'P 1'
#
loop_
_entity.id
_entity.type
_entity.pdbx_description
1 polymer ?
#
loop_
_entity_poly.entity_id
_entity_poly.type
_entity_poly.pdbx_seq_one_letter_code
_entity_poly.pdbx_strand_id
1 'polypeptide(L)' 'MIVSASYRTDIPAFFSDWFRARLAEGHCDVKNPYGGKPYRVALRGDGVDG' A
#
# COMPACT_ATOMS: atom_id res chain seq x y z
N MET A 1 -1.29 -4.37 -12.41
CA MET A 1 -1.21 -4.05 -10.96
C MET A 1 -2.57 -4.21 -10.30
N ILE A 2 -2.71 -5.15 -9.37
CA ILE A 2 -3.91 -5.32 -8.53
C ILE A 2 -3.54 -5.01 -7.08
N VAL A 3 -4.19 -4.02 -6.47
CA VAL A 3 -4.02 -3.68 -5.05
C VAL A 3 -5.24 -4.14 -4.27
N SER A 4 -5.09 -5.20 -3.45
CA SER A 4 -6.14 -5.62 -2.52
C SER A 4 -6.07 -4.78 -1.26
N ALA A 5 -6.91 -3.75 -1.20
CA ALA A 5 -6.86 -2.72 -0.16
C ALA A 5 -7.79 -2.98 1.03
N SER A 6 -8.54 -4.10 1.04
CA SER A 6 -9.61 -4.37 2.02
C SER A 6 -9.29 -5.50 3.00
N TYR A 7 -8.16 -6.21 2.84
CA TYR A 7 -7.87 -7.44 3.60
C TYR A 7 -7.73 -7.24 5.11
N ARG A 8 -7.46 -5.99 5.55
CA ARG A 8 -7.31 -5.64 6.97
C ARG A 8 -8.23 -4.51 7.42
N THR A 9 -8.52 -3.59 6.51
CA THR A 9 -9.30 -2.37 6.72
C THR A 9 -9.76 -1.93 5.34
N ASP A 10 -10.99 -1.44 5.19
CA ASP A 10 -11.44 -0.89 3.90
C ASP A 10 -10.78 0.48 3.65
N ILE A 11 -9.54 0.45 3.16
CA ILE A 11 -8.71 1.63 2.97
C ILE A 11 -9.39 2.66 2.03
N PRO A 12 -9.99 2.29 0.89
CA PRO A 12 -10.71 3.25 0.05
C PRO A 12 -11.91 3.89 0.75
N ALA A 13 -12.62 3.18 1.63
CA ALA A 13 -13.78 3.73 2.33
C ALA A 13 -13.39 4.68 3.47
N PHE A 14 -12.35 4.35 4.25
CA PHE A 14 -12.04 5.04 5.51
C PHE A 14 -10.75 5.88 5.49
N PHE A 15 -9.85 5.62 4.53
CA PHE A 15 -8.53 6.23 4.44
C PHE A 15 -8.20 6.66 3.00
N SER A 16 -9.22 7.09 2.24
CA SER A 16 -9.11 7.47 0.84
C SER A 16 -8.07 8.56 0.58
N ASP A 17 -8.00 9.59 1.42
CA ASP A 17 -7.03 10.68 1.26
C ASP A 17 -5.58 10.19 1.45
N TRP A 18 -5.35 9.38 2.49
CA TRP A 18 -4.05 8.73 2.71
C TRP A 18 -3.68 7.84 1.53
N PHE A 19 -4.64 7.06 1.02
CA PHE A 19 -4.41 6.14 -0.09
C PHE A 19 -4.04 6.90 -1.38
N ARG A 20 -4.74 8.00 -1.69
CA ARG A 20 -4.42 8.88 -2.82
C ARG A 20 -3.01 9.46 -2.70
N ALA A 21 -2.61 9.89 -1.50
CA ALA A 21 -1.26 10.40 -1.27
C ALA A 21 -0.18 9.33 -1.51
N ARG A 22 -0.36 8.11 -1.01
CA ARG A 22 0.59 7.00 -1.24
C ARG A 22 0.67 6.60 -2.71
N LEU A 23 -0.47 6.55 -3.41
CA LEU A 23 -0.49 6.31 -4.85
C LEU A 23 0.27 7.40 -5.62
N ALA A 24 0.13 8.66 -5.23
CA ALA A 24 0.87 9.77 -5.83
C ALA A 24 2.38 9.67 -5.59
N GLU A 25 2.79 9.33 -4.37
CA GLU A 25 4.19 9.07 -3.98
C GLU A 25 4.78 7.79 -4.58
N GLY A 26 3.95 6.89 -5.09
CA GLY A 26 4.36 5.66 -5.76
C GLY A 26 4.86 4.56 -4.84
N HIS A 27 4.68 4.68 -3.52
CA HIS A 27 5.04 3.64 -2.55
C HIS A 27 4.24 3.77 -1.25
N CYS A 28 4.24 2.71 -0.43
CA CYS A 28 3.75 2.77 0.94
C CYS A 28 4.61 1.91 1.87
N ASP A 29 4.62 2.25 3.17
CA ASP A 29 5.27 1.45 4.20
C ASP A 29 4.24 0.54 4.88
N VAL A 30 4.60 -0.74 5.04
CA VAL A 30 3.75 -1.77 5.62
C VAL A 30 4.41 -2.31 6.89
N LYS A 31 3.63 -2.36 7.98
CA LYS A 31 4.08 -2.99 9.21
C LYS A 31 4.13 -4.50 9.04
N ASN A 32 5.25 -5.11 9.42
CA ASN A 32 5.39 -6.56 9.40
C ASN A 32 4.42 -7.22 10.41
N PRO A 33 3.54 -8.15 9.97
CA PRO A 33 2.59 -8.83 10.85
C PRO A 33 3.23 -9.72 11.92
N TYR A 34 4.47 -10.18 11.69
CA TYR A 34 5.20 -11.11 12.55
C TYR A 34 6.25 -10.41 13.43
N GLY A 35 6.10 -9.09 13.65
CA GLY A 35 6.98 -8.33 14.55
C GLY A 35 8.34 -7.92 13.97
N GLY A 36 8.58 -8.16 12.67
CA GLY A 36 9.77 -7.68 11.98
C GLY A 36 9.77 -6.16 11.73
N LYS A 37 10.84 -5.68 11.08
CA LYS A 37 10.92 -4.28 10.64
C LYS A 37 9.83 -3.98 9.60
N PRO A 38 9.27 -2.76 9.58
CA PRO A 38 8.43 -2.31 8.47
C PRO A 38 9.18 -2.43 7.14
N TYR A 39 8.44 -2.67 6.07
CA TYR A 39 9.00 -2.77 4.73
C TYR A 39 8.22 -1.90 3.76
N ARG A 40 8.89 -1.48 2.68
CA ARG A 40 8.33 -0.60 1.67
C ARG A 40 7.82 -1.41 0.48
N VAL A 41 6.63 -1.07 0.02
CA VAL A 41 5.98 -1.67 -1.16
C VAL A 41 5.90 -0.62 -2.25
N ALA A 42 6.38 -0.95 -3.44
CA ALA A 42 6.25 -0.11 -4.62
C ALA A 42 4.80 -0.16 -5.13
N LEU A 43 4.27 1.00 -5.54
CA LEU A 43 2.96 1.14 -6.14
C LEU A 43 3.04 1.59 -7.62
N ARG A 44 4.26 1.77 -8.15
CA ARG A 44 4.53 2.13 -9.55
C ARG A 44 5.89 1.58 -10.02
N GLY A 45 6.07 1.51 -11.35
CA GLY A 45 7.33 1.14 -12.01
C GLY A 45 7.58 -0.36 -12.07
N ASP A 46 8.85 -0.73 -12.27
CA ASP A 46 9.30 -2.11 -12.50
C ASP A 46 9.05 -3.05 -11.30
N GLY A 47 8.78 -2.50 -10.11
CA GLY A 47 8.42 -3.26 -8.91
C GLY A 47 6.95 -3.71 -8.89
N VAL A 48 6.21 -3.54 -9.99
CA VAL A 48 4.79 -3.84 -10.06
C VAL A 48 4.42 -4.50 -11.37
N ASP A 49 3.84 -5.70 -11.29
CA ASP A 49 3.39 -6.44 -12.46
C ASP A 49 2.04 -5.93 -12.98
N GLY A 50 1.89 -5.95 -14.30
CA GLY A 50 0.74 -5.51 -15.09
C GLY A 50 -0.38 -6.53 -15.10
#